data_AF-A0A7W6RIN4-F1
#
_entry.id   AF-A0A7W6RIN4-F1
#
_cell.length_a   1.000
_cell.length_b   1.000
_cell.length_c   1.000
_cell.angle_alpha   90.00
_cell.angle_beta   90.00
_cell.angle_gamma   90.00
#
_symmetry.space_group_name_H-M   'P 1'
#
loop_
_entity.id
_entity.type
_entity.pdbx_description
1 polymer ?
#
loop_
_entity_poly.entity_id
_entity_poly.type
_entity_poly.pdbx_seq_one_letter_code
_entity_poly.pdbx_strand_id
1 'polypeptide(L)' 'MKDQLKARGYRWSDGSDGRPKSWWVEVAEDALDDELRYLRTQVYRWDDADPPVKRLTAFDRFRAP' A
#
# COMPACT_ATOMS: atom_id res chain seq x y z
N MET A 1 7.20 -10.54 6.78
CA MET A 1 6.41 -9.32 6.53
C MET A 1 6.97 -8.53 5.36
N LYS A 2 8.13 -7.88 5.51
CA LYS A 2 8.76 -7.07 4.44
C LYS A 2 9.04 -7.87 3.17
N ASP A 3 9.46 -9.13 3.28
CA ASP A 3 9.80 -9.97 2.13
C ASP A 3 8.58 -10.32 1.28
N GLN A 4 7.42 -10.52 1.92
CA GLN A 4 6.15 -10.75 1.24
C GLN A 4 5.68 -9.49 0.49
N LEU A 5 5.80 -8.32 1.12
CA LEU A 5 5.52 -7.03 0.50
C LEU A 5 6.45 -6.81 -0.70
N LYS A 6 7.75 -7.04 -0.54
CA LYS A 6 8.74 -6.88 -1.60
C LYS A 6 8.51 -7.85 -2.77
N ALA A 7 8.13 -9.10 -2.49
CA ALA A 7 7.81 -10.10 -3.51
C ALA A 7 6.54 -9.74 -4.30
N ARG A 8 5.57 -9.08 -3.66
CA ARG A 8 4.37 -8.54 -4.33
C ARG A 8 4.64 -7.24 -5.12
N GLY A 9 5.84 -6.68 -5.03
CA GLY A 9 6.18 -5.42 -5.72
C GLY A 9 5.89 -4.16 -4.91
N TYR A 10 5.68 -4.27 -3.60
CA TYR A 10 5.59 -3.09 -2.73
C TYR A 10 6.90 -2.32 -2.75
N ARG A 11 6.76 -1.00 -2.78
CA ARG A 11 7.82 -0.02 -2.74
C ARG A 11 7.91 0.57 -1.34
N TRP A 12 9.13 0.59 -0.78
CA TRP A 12 9.40 1.22 0.51
C TRP A 12 9.58 2.72 0.30
N SER A 13 8.78 3.52 1.00
CA SER A 13 9.02 4.95 1.18
C SER A 13 9.75 5.14 2.50
N ASP A 14 11.03 5.51 2.45
CA ASP A 14 11.85 5.75 3.65
C ASP A 14 11.52 7.10 4.33
N GLY A 15 10.54 7.85 3.82
CA GLY A 15 10.17 9.13 4.41
C GLY A 15 11.21 10.23 4.22
N SER A 16 12.20 10.02 3.34
CA SER A 16 13.19 11.04 2.96
C SER A 16 12.57 12.30 2.34
N ASP A 17 11.30 12.23 1.93
CA ASP A 17 10.50 13.33 1.40
C ASP A 17 9.66 14.06 2.48
N GLY A 18 9.87 13.76 3.77
CA GLY A 18 9.08 14.31 4.89
C GLY A 18 7.74 13.59 5.14
N ARG A 19 7.49 12.48 4.45
CA ARG A 19 6.32 11.60 4.63
C ARG A 19 6.65 10.46 5.61
N PRO A 20 5.64 9.84 6.26
CA PRO A 20 5.89 8.70 7.14
C PRO A 20 6.53 7.51 6.40
N LYS A 21 7.37 6.75 7.12
CA LYS A 21 7.99 5.52 6.62
C LYS A 21 6.93 4.44 6.39
N SER A 22 6.62 4.16 5.13
CA SER A 22 5.51 3.28 4.75
C SER A 22 5.81 2.46 3.50
N TRP A 23 5.28 1.24 3.45
CA TRP A 23 5.24 0.41 2.24
C TRP A 23 4.01 0.77 1.40
N TRP A 24 4.15 0.89 0.08
CA TRP A 24 3.06 1.19 -0.83
C TRP A 24 3.15 0.36 -2.11
N VAL A 25 2.01 0.02 -2.71
CA VAL A 25 1.91 -0.68 -4.00
C VAL A 25 0.74 -0.10 -4.76
N GLU A 26 0.76 -0.25 -6.08
CA GLU A 26 -0.29 0.24 -6.97
C GLU A 26 -0.95 -0.97 -7.60
N VAL A 27 -2.18 -1.24 -7.19
CA VAL A 27 -3.01 -2.34 -7.70
C VAL A 27 -4.19 -1.77 -8.46
N ALA A 28 -4.71 -2.53 -9.42
CA ALA A 28 -5.95 -2.19 -10.10
C ALA A 28 -7.12 -2.19 -9.10
N GLU A 29 -8.17 -1.40 -9.37
CA GLU A 29 -9.34 -1.32 -8.48
C GLU A 29 -10.02 -2.69 -8.30
N ASP A 30 -10.00 -3.55 -9.31
CA ASP A 30 -10.52 -4.92 -9.26
C ASP A 30 -9.71 -5.83 -8.29
N ALA A 31 -8.40 -5.59 -8.21
CA ALA A 31 -7.50 -6.31 -7.31
C ALA A 31 -7.41 -5.68 -5.91
N LEU A 32 -8.08 -4.55 -5.66
CA LEU A 32 -8.01 -3.81 -4.40
C LEU A 32 -8.60 -4.62 -3.23
N ASP A 33 -9.75 -5.28 -3.42
CA ASP A 33 -10.36 -6.12 -2.36
C ASP A 33 -9.46 -7.30 -1.99
N ASP A 34 -8.86 -7.95 -3.00
CA ASP A 34 -7.94 -9.07 -2.79
C ASP A 34 -6.68 -8.61 -2.02
N GLU A 35 -6.11 -7.46 -2.40
CA GLU A 35 -4.94 -6.91 -1.71
C GLU A 35 -5.29 -6.47 -0.28
N LEU A 36 -6.45 -5.86 -0.05
CA LEU A 36 -6.93 -5.53 1.30
C LEU A 36 -7.12 -6.79 2.16
N ARG A 37 -7.70 -7.83 1.57
CA ARG A 37 -7.88 -9.12 2.25
C ARG A 37 -6.53 -9.77 2.55
N TYR A 38 -5.57 -9.66 1.65
CA TYR A 38 -4.21 -10.12 1.89
C TYR A 38 -3.52 -9.33 3.00
N LEU A 39 -3.58 -8.00 2.95
CA LEU A 39 -3.00 -7.13 3.97
C LEU A 39 -3.59 -7.42 5.35
N ARG A 40 -4.91 -7.54 5.48
CA ARG A 40 -5.54 -7.82 6.79
C ARG A 40 -5.14 -9.20 7.33
N THR A 41 -5.15 -10.23 6.47
CA THR A 41 -4.95 -11.63 6.90
C THR A 41 -3.47 -11.99 7.09
N GLN A 42 -2.62 -11.58 6.15
CA GLN A 42 -1.22 -12.01 6.07
C GLN A 42 -0.28 -11.00 6.73
N VAL A 43 -0.57 -9.70 6.62
CA VAL A 43 0.28 -8.63 7.16
C VAL A 43 -0.15 -8.24 8.56
N TYR A 44 -1.32 -7.64 8.73
CA TYR A 44 -1.77 -7.16 10.04
C TYR A 44 -2.20 -8.30 10.97
N ARG A 45 -2.57 -9.47 10.40
CA ARG A 45 -3.06 -10.65 11.14
C ARG A 45 -4.23 -10.32 12.10
N TRP A 46 -5.02 -9.31 11.76
CA TRP A 46 -6.23 -8.91 12.47
C TRP A 46 -7.24 -8.43 11.42
N ASP A 47 -8.45 -8.99 11.47
CA ASP A 47 -9.55 -8.68 10.55
C ASP A 47 -10.05 -7.21 10.60
N ASP A 48 -9.94 -6.56 11.77
CA ASP A 48 -10.34 -5.15 12.00
C ASP A 48 -9.20 -4.15 11.74
N ALA A 49 -8.06 -4.62 11.22
CA ALA A 49 -7.00 -3.71 10.81
C ALA A 49 -7.52 -2.83 9.65
N ASP A 50 -7.57 -1.52 9.88
CA ASP A 50 -7.86 -0.51 8.86
C ASP A 50 -6.52 0.06 8.35
N PRO A 51 -5.84 -0.61 7.40
CA PRO A 51 -4.69 -0.01 6.76
C PRO A 51 -5.15 1.22 6.01
N PRO A 52 -4.46 2.37 6.14
CA PRO A 52 -4.84 3.57 5.43
C PRO A 52 -4.72 3.35 3.91
N VAL A 53 -5.86 3.16 3.25
CA VAL A 53 -5.95 3.04 1.79
C VAL A 53 -6.11 4.43 1.20
N LYS A 54 -5.09 4.90 0.47
CA LYS A 54 -5.21 6.12 -0.33
C LYS A 54 -5.54 5.74 -1.77
N ARG A 55 -6.74 6.12 -2.24
CA ARG A 55 -7.07 6.03 -3.67
C ARG A 55 -6.29 7.08 -4.43
N LEU A 56 -5.24 6.64 -5.12
CA LEU A 56 -4.44 7.47 -6.01
C LEU A 56 -5.03 7.37 -7.41
N THR A 57 -5.68 8.43 -7.89
CA THR A 57 -6.08 8.49 -9.30
C THR A 57 -4.87 8.87 -10.15
N ALA A 58 -4.93 8.64 -11.47
CA ALA A 58 -3.89 9.10 -12.40
C ALA A 58 -3.57 10.61 -12.21
N PHE A 59 -4.54 11.38 -11.72
CA PHE A 59 -4.39 12.78 -11.37
C PHE A 59 -3.51 13.03 -10.14
N ASP A 60 -3.52 12.16 -9.11
CA ASP A 60 -2.64 12.28 -7.93
C ASP A 60 -1.19 11.92 -8.29
N ARG A 61 -0.99 11.03 -9.27
CA ARG A 61 0.34 10.63 -9.79
C ARG A 61 1.08 11.75 -10.52
N PHE A 62 0.37 12.60 -11.27
CA PHE A 62 0.98 13.66 -12.08
C PHE A 62 0.97 15.05 -11.41
N ARG A 63 0.39 15.17 -10.21
CA ARG A 63 0.44 16.42 -9.46
C ARG A 63 1.70 16.49 -8.61
N ALA A 64 2.83 16.70 -9.27
CA ALA A 64 4.01 17.29 -8.64
C ALA A 64 3.92 18.83 -8.83
N PRO A 65 3.97 19.65 -7.76
CA PRO A 65 4.30 21.07 -7.88
C PRO A 65 5.78 21.27 -8.22
#